data_AF-W1F5C9-F1
#
_entry.id   AF-W1F5C9-F1
#
_cell.length_a   1.000
_cell.length_b   1.000
_cell.length_c   1.000
_cell.angle_alpha   90.00
_cell.angle_beta   90.00
_cell.angle_gamma   90.00
#
_symmetry.space_group_name_H-M   'P 1'
#
loop_
_entity.id
_entity.type
_entity.pdbx_description
1 polymer ?
#
loop_
_entity_poly.entity_id
_entity_poly.type
_entity_poly.pdbx_seq_one_letter_code
_entity_poly.pdbx_strand_id
1 'polypeptide(L)'
;MPQRHHQGHKRTPKQLALIIKRCLPMVLTGSGMLCTTANAEEYYFDPIMLETTKSGMQTTDLSRFFKKYAQLPGTYQVDIWLNKKKVSQKKITFTANAEQLLQPQFTVEQLRELGIKVDEIPALAEKDDDSVINSLEQIIPGTAAEFDFNHQRLNLSIPQIALYRDARGYVSPSRWDDGIPTLFTNYSFTGSDNRYRQGNRSQRQYLNMQNGANFGPWRLRNYSTWTRNDQASSWNTISSYLQRDIKALKSQLLLGESATSGSIFFPATPLLACNSLPTIICCQTASADLPQRYAVSQTVVQS
;
A
#
# COMPACT_ATOMS: atom_id res chain seq x y z
N MET A 1 -8.77 -20.23 110.36
CA MET A 1 -9.52 -19.00 109.98
C MET A 1 -9.10 -17.86 110.92
N PRO A 2 -8.97 -16.59 110.52
CA PRO A 2 -9.32 -15.98 109.23
C PRO A 2 -8.32 -14.92 108.66
N GLN A 3 -8.68 -14.41 107.47
CA GLN A 3 -8.45 -13.10 106.82
C GLN A 3 -7.13 -12.73 106.10
N ARG A 4 -7.33 -12.40 104.80
CA ARG A 4 -6.42 -11.75 103.84
C ARG A 4 -6.16 -10.29 104.23
N HIS A 5 -4.99 -9.77 103.86
CA HIS A 5 -4.89 -8.41 103.34
C HIS A 5 -3.87 -8.33 102.20
N HIS A 6 -4.35 -7.90 101.03
CA HIS A 6 -3.53 -7.48 99.89
C HIS A 6 -2.81 -6.17 100.25
N GLN A 7 -1.50 -6.10 100.01
CA GLN A 7 -0.79 -4.83 99.84
C GLN A 7 -0.08 -4.83 98.48
N GLY A 8 -0.52 -3.91 97.62
CA GLY A 8 0.04 -3.67 96.30
C GLY A 8 1.39 -2.97 96.38
N HIS A 9 2.38 -3.53 95.70
CA HIS A 9 3.69 -2.90 95.50
C HIS A 9 3.55 -1.70 94.56
N LYS A 10 3.61 -0.48 95.11
CA LYS A 10 3.73 0.77 94.34
C LYS A 10 5.12 0.81 93.69
N ARG A 11 5.20 0.55 92.39
CA ARG A 11 6.43 0.74 91.60
C ARG A 11 6.72 2.24 91.47
N THR A 12 7.94 2.65 91.81
CA THR A 12 8.39 4.04 91.80
C THR A 12 8.56 4.57 90.37
N PRO A 13 8.31 5.88 90.12
CA PRO A 13 8.25 6.46 88.76
C PRO A 13 9.56 6.34 87.96
N LYS A 14 10.70 6.16 88.64
CA LYS A 14 12.00 5.95 87.99
C LYS A 14 12.16 4.56 87.36
N GLN A 15 11.47 3.54 87.87
CA GLN A 15 11.51 2.19 87.28
C GLN A 15 10.54 2.04 86.09
N LEU A 16 9.41 2.77 86.08
CA LEU A 16 8.54 2.82 84.90
C LEU A 16 9.20 3.54 83.72
N ALA A 17 9.94 4.64 83.96
CA ALA A 17 10.62 5.37 82.90
C ALA A 17 11.72 4.56 82.20
N LEU A 18 12.39 3.64 82.92
CA LEU A 18 13.42 2.77 82.37
C LEU A 18 12.81 1.63 81.52
N ILE A 19 11.67 1.09 81.93
CA ILE A 19 10.94 0.05 81.19
C ILE A 19 10.32 0.66 79.92
N ILE A 20 9.75 1.87 79.99
CA ILE A 20 9.21 2.57 78.82
C ILE A 20 10.33 2.91 77.82
N LYS A 21 11.50 3.40 78.28
CA LYS A 21 12.65 3.70 77.38
C LYS A 21 13.29 2.46 76.75
N ARG A 22 13.25 1.29 77.41
CA ARG A 22 13.80 0.04 76.86
C ARG A 22 12.81 -0.76 76.00
N CYS A 23 11.51 -0.61 76.20
CA CYS A 23 10.50 -1.29 75.38
C CYS A 23 10.06 -0.50 74.14
N LEU A 24 10.20 0.83 74.13
CA LEU A 24 9.81 1.66 72.96
C LEU A 24 10.63 1.40 71.67
N PRO A 25 11.94 1.08 71.69
CA PRO A 25 12.66 0.76 70.46
C PRO A 25 12.48 -0.71 70.02
N MET A 26 11.97 -1.60 70.88
CA MET A 26 11.81 -3.02 70.56
C MET A 26 10.48 -3.34 69.84
N VAL A 27 9.48 -2.46 69.95
CA VAL A 27 8.20 -2.61 69.21
C VAL A 27 8.26 -1.95 67.83
N LEU A 28 9.18 -1.00 67.60
CA LEU A 28 9.29 -0.29 66.31
C LEU A 28 10.18 -1.01 65.28
N THR A 29 10.97 -2.01 65.68
CA THR A 29 11.79 -2.84 64.78
C THR A 29 11.11 -4.14 64.32
N GLY A 30 9.90 -4.43 64.82
CA GLY A 30 9.15 -5.66 64.53
C GLY A 30 8.17 -5.57 63.35
N SER A 31 7.97 -4.39 62.77
CA SER A 31 7.10 -4.18 61.61
C SER A 31 7.93 -3.85 60.37
N GLY A 32 9.02 -4.58 60.16
CA GLY A 32 9.55 -4.77 58.83
C GLY A 32 8.49 -5.57 58.06
N MET A 33 7.60 -4.85 57.37
CA MET A 33 6.80 -5.44 56.31
C MET A 33 7.78 -6.20 55.42
N LEU A 34 7.78 -7.51 55.53
CA LEU A 34 8.23 -8.40 54.49
C LEU A 34 7.30 -8.10 53.31
N CYS A 35 7.63 -7.06 52.54
CA CYS A 35 7.27 -7.00 51.15
C CYS A 35 7.97 -8.20 50.52
N THR A 36 7.32 -9.35 50.61
CA THR A 36 7.54 -10.41 49.63
C THR A 36 7.31 -9.74 48.29
N THR A 37 8.38 -9.58 47.53
CA THR A 37 8.27 -9.32 46.10
C THR A 37 7.44 -10.48 45.57
N ALA A 38 6.15 -10.25 45.34
CA ALA A 38 5.34 -11.16 44.56
C ALA A 38 5.98 -11.17 43.17
N ASN A 39 6.83 -12.18 42.93
CA ASN A 39 7.20 -12.52 41.58
C ASN A 39 5.88 -12.91 40.92
N ALA A 40 5.37 -12.02 40.06
CA ALA A 40 4.26 -12.37 39.19
C ALA A 40 4.67 -13.64 38.47
N GLU A 41 3.95 -14.71 38.75
CA GLU A 41 4.18 -16.02 38.17
C GLU A 41 4.15 -15.86 36.64
N GLU A 42 5.25 -16.26 36.00
CA GLU A 42 5.34 -16.35 34.55
C GLU A 42 4.12 -17.13 34.05
N TYR A 43 3.36 -16.57 33.10
CA TYR A 43 2.08 -17.14 32.67
C TYR A 43 2.27 -18.59 32.23
N TYR A 44 1.82 -19.53 33.06
CA TYR A 44 1.91 -20.97 32.80
C TYR A 44 0.57 -21.49 32.25
N PHE A 45 0.63 -22.20 31.13
CA PHE A 45 -0.52 -22.86 30.53
C PHE A 45 -0.28 -24.37 30.56
N ASP A 46 -1.19 -25.12 31.16
CA ASP A 46 -1.13 -26.58 31.25
C ASP A 46 -1.39 -27.21 29.87
N PRO A 47 -0.40 -27.91 29.26
CA PRO A 47 -0.56 -28.53 27.94
C PRO A 47 -1.68 -29.57 27.87
N ILE A 48 -2.13 -30.12 29.00
CA ILE A 48 -3.21 -31.12 29.06
C ILE A 48 -4.58 -30.50 28.72
N MET A 49 -4.73 -29.18 28.88
CA MET A 49 -5.96 -28.46 28.49
C MET A 49 -6.11 -28.25 26.98
N LEU A 50 -5.08 -28.52 26.18
CA LEU A 50 -5.25 -28.64 24.73
C LEU A 50 -5.95 -29.96 24.44
N GLU A 51 -6.99 -29.95 23.59
CA GLU A 51 -7.66 -31.17 23.14
C GLU A 51 -6.72 -32.02 22.25
N THR A 52 -5.73 -32.69 22.85
CA THR A 52 -4.80 -33.64 22.17
C THR A 52 -5.31 -35.09 22.25
N THR A 53 -6.28 -35.36 23.14
CA THR A 53 -6.71 -36.70 23.54
C THR A 53 -7.38 -37.53 22.44
N LYS A 54 -7.77 -36.94 21.30
CA LYS A 54 -8.33 -37.68 20.15
C LYS A 54 -7.29 -38.07 19.08
N SER A 55 -6.02 -37.70 19.22
CA SER A 55 -5.07 -37.79 18.09
C SER A 55 -3.75 -38.52 18.38
N GLY A 56 -3.53 -39.04 19.60
CA GLY A 56 -2.28 -39.76 19.93
C GLY A 56 -1.02 -38.90 19.83
N MET A 57 -1.16 -37.57 19.90
CA MET A 57 -0.08 -36.60 19.73
C MET A 57 0.66 -36.38 21.05
N GLN A 58 2.00 -36.45 21.00
CA GLN A 58 2.87 -36.19 22.14
C GLN A 58 2.62 -34.79 22.73
N THR A 59 2.89 -34.66 24.04
CA THR A 59 2.85 -33.39 24.78
C THR A 59 3.67 -32.34 24.04
N THR A 60 2.99 -31.36 23.46
CA THR A 60 3.61 -30.27 22.69
C THR A 60 4.33 -29.33 23.64
N ASP A 61 5.56 -28.92 23.31
CA ASP A 61 6.31 -27.95 24.10
C ASP A 61 5.67 -26.56 24.00
N LEU A 62 5.00 -26.14 25.08
CA LEU A 62 4.35 -24.84 25.19
C LEU A 62 5.23 -23.79 25.89
N SER A 63 6.47 -24.15 26.27
CA SER A 63 7.38 -23.27 27.02
C SER A 63 7.61 -21.93 26.34
N ARG A 64 7.51 -21.92 25.00
CA ARG A 64 7.62 -20.71 24.20
C ARG A 64 6.49 -19.71 24.51
N PHE A 65 5.24 -20.14 24.60
CA PHE A 65 4.08 -19.25 24.78
C PHE A 65 4.02 -18.55 26.14
N PHE A 66 4.88 -18.94 27.09
CA PHE A 66 4.98 -18.29 28.40
C PHE A 66 5.69 -16.93 28.33
N LYS A 67 6.44 -16.67 27.24
CA LYS A 67 7.07 -15.38 27.00
C LYS A 67 6.13 -14.42 26.25
N LYS A 68 6.18 -13.14 26.62
CA LYS A 68 5.47 -12.07 25.92
C LYS A 68 5.89 -12.06 24.44
N TYR A 69 4.90 -12.09 23.53
CA TYR A 69 5.07 -12.11 22.05
C TYR A 69 5.64 -13.41 21.45
N ALA A 70 5.65 -14.51 22.18
CA ALA A 70 6.24 -15.74 21.69
C ALA A 70 5.26 -16.55 20.84
N GLN A 71 5.39 -16.36 19.53
CA GLN A 71 4.66 -17.11 18.51
C GLN A 71 5.59 -18.12 17.82
N LEU A 72 5.01 -19.18 17.24
CA LEU A 72 5.78 -20.19 16.53
C LEU A 72 6.30 -19.66 15.19
N PRO A 73 7.51 -20.04 14.76
CA PRO A 73 7.96 -19.83 13.39
C PRO A 73 7.09 -20.62 12.43
N GLY A 74 6.86 -20.06 11.25
CA GLY A 74 6.00 -20.68 10.26
C GLY A 74 5.50 -19.69 9.23
N THR A 75 4.65 -20.18 8.33
CA THR A 75 4.07 -19.36 7.28
C THR A 75 2.70 -18.86 7.69
N TYR A 76 2.54 -17.54 7.72
CA TYR A 76 1.31 -16.86 8.09
C TYR A 76 0.75 -16.06 6.93
N GLN A 77 -0.57 -16.07 6.75
CA GLN A 77 -1.25 -15.14 5.85
C GLN A 77 -1.29 -13.79 6.55
N VAL A 78 -0.67 -12.76 5.96
CA VAL A 78 -0.55 -11.43 6.59
C VAL A 78 -0.93 -10.31 5.63
N ASP A 79 -1.55 -9.28 6.19
CA ASP A 79 -1.73 -7.99 5.53
C ASP A 79 -0.42 -7.20 5.62
N ILE A 80 0.18 -6.88 4.47
CA ILE A 80 1.44 -6.13 4.39
C ILE A 80 1.14 -4.64 4.29
N TRP A 81 1.63 -3.89 5.27
CA TRP A 81 1.52 -2.44 5.37
C TRP A 81 2.89 -1.80 5.18
N LEU A 82 3.10 -1.12 4.06
CA LEU A 82 4.33 -0.40 3.77
C LEU A 82 4.14 1.09 4.07
N ASN A 83 4.98 1.65 4.95
CA ASN A 83 4.94 3.07 5.33
C ASN A 83 3.52 3.56 5.68
N LYS A 84 2.80 2.76 6.49
CA LYS A 84 1.41 2.98 6.95
C LYS A 84 0.31 2.82 5.88
N LYS A 85 0.63 2.31 4.68
CA LYS A 85 -0.35 2.00 3.63
C LYS A 85 -0.42 0.50 3.40
N LYS A 86 -1.63 -0.08 3.42
CA LYS A 86 -1.84 -1.48 3.03
C LYS A 86 -1.50 -1.65 1.53
N VAL A 87 -0.59 -2.57 1.22
CA VAL A 87 -0.11 -2.82 -0.15
C VAL A 87 -0.69 -4.11 -0.71
N SER A 88 -0.64 -5.19 0.07
CA SER A 88 -1.05 -6.53 -0.38
C SER A 88 -1.38 -7.41 0.82
N GLN A 89 -1.91 -8.61 0.53
CA GLN A 89 -2.08 -9.68 1.50
C GLN A 89 -1.41 -10.93 0.94
N LYS A 90 -0.44 -11.49 1.65
CA LYS A 90 0.37 -12.62 1.17
C LYS A 90 0.71 -13.59 2.30
N LYS A 91 1.07 -14.82 1.93
CA LYS A 91 1.71 -15.77 2.84
C LYS A 91 3.19 -15.40 2.99
N ILE A 92 3.61 -15.11 4.21
CA ILE A 92 4.99 -14.79 4.54
C ILE A 92 5.51 -15.81 5.55
N THR A 93 6.71 -16.31 5.33
CA THR A 93 7.38 -17.22 6.27
C THR A 93 8.13 -16.40 7.30
N PHE A 94 7.94 -16.74 8.57
CA PHE A 94 8.58 -16.09 9.69
C PHE A 94 9.53 -17.05 10.40
N THR A 95 10.75 -16.59 10.68
CA THR A 95 11.74 -17.31 11.47
C THR A 95 11.96 -16.65 12.83
N ALA A 96 12.44 -17.42 13.80
CA ALA A 96 12.81 -16.87 15.10
C ALA A 96 14.22 -16.25 15.02
N ASN A 97 14.36 -15.01 15.46
CA ASN A 97 15.67 -14.41 15.68
C ASN A 97 16.30 -14.89 17.01
N ALA A 98 17.50 -14.38 17.33
CA ALA A 98 18.21 -14.72 18.58
C ALA A 98 17.40 -14.40 19.85
N GLU A 99 16.50 -13.43 19.78
CA GLU A 99 15.60 -13.01 20.87
C GLU A 99 14.25 -13.76 20.85
N GLN A 100 14.11 -14.77 19.99
CA GLN A 100 12.90 -15.57 19.77
C GLN A 100 11.70 -14.79 19.18
N LEU A 101 11.92 -13.56 18.69
CA LEU A 101 10.93 -12.76 17.96
C LEU A 101 10.82 -13.24 16.51
N LEU A 102 9.62 -13.15 15.95
CA LEU A 102 9.35 -13.53 14.57
C LEU A 102 9.86 -12.46 13.60
N GLN A 103 10.75 -12.85 12.70
CA GLN A 103 11.25 -12.03 11.60
C GLN A 103 10.69 -12.54 10.27
N PRO A 104 10.14 -11.64 9.42
CA PRO A 104 9.65 -12.03 8.12
C PRO A 104 10.81 -12.33 7.16
N GLN A 105 10.68 -13.41 6.41
CA GLN A 105 11.53 -13.73 5.28
C GLN A 105 10.85 -13.32 3.99
N PHE A 106 11.61 -12.72 3.08
CA PHE A 106 11.13 -12.33 1.75
C PHE A 106 12.02 -12.92 0.66
N THR A 107 11.45 -13.29 -0.47
CA THR A 107 12.25 -13.52 -1.68
C THR A 107 12.58 -12.18 -2.36
N VAL A 108 13.61 -12.16 -3.21
CA VAL A 108 13.95 -10.96 -3.99
C VAL A 108 12.78 -10.54 -4.89
N GLU A 109 12.07 -11.49 -5.48
CA GLU A 109 10.84 -11.23 -6.23
C GLU A 109 9.78 -10.52 -5.38
N GLN A 110 9.51 -11.01 -4.17
CA GLN A 110 8.53 -10.39 -3.26
C GLN A 110 8.93 -8.96 -2.89
N LEU A 111 10.22 -8.69 -2.68
CA LEU A 111 10.70 -7.33 -2.43
C LEU A 111 10.47 -6.42 -3.64
N ARG A 112 10.71 -6.92 -4.86
CA ARG A 112 10.45 -6.18 -6.11
C ARG A 112 8.97 -5.85 -6.26
N GLU A 113 8.08 -6.80 -5.97
CA GLU A 113 6.62 -6.58 -5.98
C GLU A 113 6.15 -5.57 -4.93
N LEU A 114 6.83 -5.50 -3.77
CA LEU A 114 6.58 -4.51 -2.74
C LEU A 114 7.06 -3.10 -3.14
N GLY A 115 7.67 -2.95 -4.32
CA GLY A 115 8.14 -1.69 -4.86
C GLY A 115 9.52 -1.27 -4.35
N ILE A 116 10.31 -2.22 -3.82
CA ILE A 116 11.69 -1.97 -3.42
C ILE A 116 12.59 -2.03 -4.65
N LYS A 117 13.54 -1.10 -4.72
CA LYS A 117 14.53 -0.98 -5.80
C LYS A 117 15.63 -2.04 -5.67
N VAL A 118 15.27 -3.31 -5.82
CA VAL A 118 16.20 -4.44 -5.67
C VAL A 118 17.41 -4.31 -6.60
N ASP A 119 17.22 -3.77 -7.80
CA ASP A 119 18.28 -3.61 -8.81
C ASP A 119 19.26 -2.47 -8.51
N GLU A 120 18.85 -1.49 -7.68
CA GLU A 120 19.72 -0.39 -7.24
C GLU A 120 20.46 -0.70 -5.92
N ILE A 121 20.12 -1.80 -5.25
CA ILE A 121 20.72 -2.22 -3.98
C ILE A 121 21.74 -3.33 -4.27
N PRO A 122 23.06 -3.07 -4.19
CA PRO A 122 24.07 -4.05 -4.60
C PRO A 122 23.94 -5.42 -3.92
N ALA A 123 23.56 -5.44 -2.64
CA ALA A 123 23.37 -6.67 -1.87
C ALA A 123 22.17 -7.54 -2.33
N LEU A 124 21.27 -6.98 -3.14
CA LEU A 124 20.10 -7.67 -3.71
C LEU A 124 20.23 -7.87 -5.23
N ALA A 125 20.91 -6.97 -5.93
CA ALA A 125 21.03 -7.00 -7.39
C ALA A 125 21.75 -8.25 -7.94
N GLU A 126 22.68 -8.83 -7.17
CA GLU A 126 23.44 -10.03 -7.56
C GLU A 126 22.73 -11.35 -7.19
N LYS A 127 21.58 -11.27 -6.52
CA LYS A 127 20.84 -12.45 -6.04
C LYS A 127 19.75 -12.84 -7.04
N ASP A 128 19.54 -14.14 -7.20
CA ASP A 128 18.41 -14.67 -7.97
C ASP A 128 17.08 -14.30 -7.31
N ASP A 129 16.02 -14.22 -8.12
CA ASP A 129 14.67 -13.82 -7.69
C ASP A 129 14.10 -14.69 -6.55
N ASP A 130 14.46 -15.97 -6.51
CA ASP A 130 14.07 -16.95 -5.49
C ASP A 130 14.92 -16.89 -4.20
N SER A 131 15.97 -16.05 -4.17
CA SER A 131 16.86 -15.95 -3.02
C SER A 131 16.11 -15.42 -1.80
N VAL A 132 16.17 -16.17 -0.69
CA VAL A 132 15.51 -15.81 0.57
C VAL A 132 16.37 -14.81 1.36
N ILE A 133 15.74 -13.72 1.76
CA ILE A 133 16.28 -12.65 2.60
C ILE A 133 15.70 -12.78 4.01
N ASN A 134 16.58 -13.05 4.98
CA ASN A 134 16.19 -13.28 6.37
C ASN A 134 15.98 -11.98 7.17
N SER A 135 16.72 -10.92 6.83
CA SER A 135 16.70 -9.69 7.59
C SER A 135 16.82 -8.48 6.66
N LEU A 136 15.67 -7.91 6.30
CA LEU A 136 15.60 -6.73 5.44
C LEU A 136 16.31 -5.52 6.08
N GLU A 137 16.28 -5.43 7.41
CA GLU A 137 16.89 -4.36 8.22
C GLU A 137 18.41 -4.30 8.07
N GLN A 138 19.06 -5.44 7.85
CA GLN A 138 20.51 -5.51 7.65
C GLN A 138 20.93 -5.07 6.24
N ILE A 139 20.05 -5.26 5.26
CA ILE A 139 20.32 -4.95 3.86
C ILE A 139 20.01 -3.48 3.55
N ILE A 140 18.92 -2.96 4.10
CA ILE A 140 18.44 -1.61 3.84
C ILE A 140 18.44 -0.83 5.16
N PRO A 141 19.46 0.00 5.43
CA PRO A 141 19.54 0.78 6.65
C PRO A 141 18.32 1.67 6.86
N GLY A 142 17.80 1.74 8.09
CA GLY A 142 16.60 2.51 8.42
C GLY A 142 15.28 1.79 8.07
N THR A 143 15.35 0.51 7.69
CA THR A 143 14.19 -0.36 7.59
C THR A 143 13.82 -0.94 8.95
N ALA A 144 12.52 -1.08 9.22
CA ALA A 144 12.00 -1.79 10.39
C ALA A 144 10.84 -2.69 9.97
N ALA A 145 10.79 -3.91 10.51
CA ALA A 145 9.70 -4.85 10.29
C ALA A 145 9.07 -5.27 11.62
N GLU A 146 7.81 -4.93 11.81
CA GLU A 146 7.05 -5.27 13.02
C GLU A 146 5.86 -6.14 12.65
N PHE A 147 5.81 -7.36 13.20
CA PHE A 147 4.69 -8.27 13.00
C PHE A 147 3.70 -8.22 14.16
N ASP A 148 2.53 -7.63 13.91
CA ASP A 148 1.38 -7.71 14.79
C ASP A 148 0.61 -9.00 14.51
N PHE A 149 0.94 -10.04 15.27
CA PHE A 149 0.35 -11.36 15.14
C PHE A 149 -1.18 -11.36 15.35
N ASN A 150 -1.67 -10.59 16.33
CA ASN A 150 -3.09 -10.59 16.71
C ASN A 150 -3.98 -10.09 15.57
N HIS A 151 -3.48 -9.13 14.80
CA HIS A 151 -4.17 -8.57 13.63
C HIS A 151 -3.69 -9.17 12.31
N GLN A 152 -2.81 -10.18 12.33
CA GLN A 152 -2.16 -10.74 11.14
C GLN A 152 -1.58 -9.65 10.22
N ARG A 153 -0.92 -8.65 10.82
CA ARG A 153 -0.49 -7.44 10.12
C ARG A 153 1.01 -7.28 10.21
N LEU A 154 1.65 -7.14 9.06
CA LEU A 154 3.08 -6.86 8.96
C LEU A 154 3.30 -5.39 8.62
N ASN A 155 3.82 -4.62 9.57
CA ASN A 155 4.19 -3.23 9.38
C ASN A 155 5.64 -3.14 8.92
N LEU A 156 5.85 -2.66 7.69
CA LEU A 156 7.15 -2.39 7.11
C LEU A 156 7.36 -0.88 7.03
N SER A 157 8.40 -0.38 7.67
CA SER A 157 8.90 0.98 7.49
C SER A 157 10.14 0.91 6.62
N ILE A 158 10.11 1.47 5.42
CA ILE A 158 11.23 1.42 4.45
C ILE A 158 11.57 2.84 4.00
N PRO A 159 12.86 3.25 4.00
CA PRO A 159 13.27 4.55 3.48
C PRO A 159 12.82 4.76 2.04
N GLN A 160 12.28 5.95 1.74
CA GLN A 160 11.75 6.26 0.40
C GLN A 160 12.80 6.16 -0.72
N ILE A 161 14.09 6.34 -0.40
CA ILE A 161 15.18 6.20 -1.36
C ILE A 161 15.33 4.77 -1.90
N ALA A 162 14.95 3.77 -1.10
CA ALA A 162 14.98 2.36 -1.46
C ALA A 162 13.68 1.89 -2.16
N LEU A 163 12.70 2.78 -2.35
CA LEU A 163 11.43 2.46 -2.99
C LEU A 163 11.33 3.12 -4.38
N TYR A 164 10.67 2.44 -5.31
CA TYR A 164 10.23 3.06 -6.56
C TYR A 164 9.20 4.15 -6.22
N ARG A 165 9.50 5.36 -6.66
CA ARG A 165 8.66 6.52 -6.37
C ARG A 165 7.47 6.52 -7.33
N ASP A 166 6.40 5.84 -6.93
CA ASP A 166 5.11 6.06 -7.55
C ASP A 166 4.68 7.50 -7.21
N ALA A 167 4.57 8.35 -8.24
CA ALA A 167 3.98 9.68 -8.07
C ALA A 167 2.58 9.53 -7.45
N ARG A 168 2.16 10.50 -6.62
CA ARG A 168 0.77 10.48 -6.12
C ARG A 168 -0.19 10.44 -7.32
N GLY A 169 -1.03 9.40 -7.38
CA GLY A 169 -1.94 9.15 -8.51
C GLY A 169 -1.37 8.27 -9.62
N TYR A 170 -0.18 7.69 -9.47
CA TYR A 170 0.38 6.75 -10.45
C TYR A 170 -0.47 5.48 -10.54
N VAL A 171 -0.76 5.06 -11.78
CA VAL A 171 -1.47 3.83 -12.10
C VAL A 171 -0.54 2.98 -12.96
N SER A 172 -0.14 1.82 -12.45
CA SER A 172 0.71 0.88 -13.19
C SER A 172 0.11 0.54 -14.56
N PRO A 173 0.91 0.50 -15.65
CA PRO A 173 0.46 0.07 -16.97
C PRO A 173 -0.20 -1.31 -17.00
N SER A 174 0.12 -2.20 -16.05
CA SER A 174 -0.53 -3.52 -15.94
C SER A 174 -1.99 -3.44 -15.53
N ARG A 175 -2.43 -2.33 -14.94
CA ARG A 175 -3.83 -2.06 -14.58
C ARG A 175 -4.60 -1.31 -15.67
N TRP A 176 -3.95 -0.97 -16.78
CA TRP A 176 -4.62 -0.27 -17.88
C TRP A 176 -5.46 -1.26 -18.67
N ASP A 177 -6.77 -1.13 -18.56
CA ASP A 177 -7.75 -1.91 -19.32
C ASP A 177 -7.87 -1.34 -20.75
N ASP A 178 -7.89 -2.22 -21.75
CA ASP A 178 -8.14 -1.83 -23.14
C ASP A 178 -9.63 -1.58 -23.41
N GLY A 179 -10.49 -2.01 -22.47
CA GLY A 179 -11.93 -1.86 -22.52
C GLY A 179 -12.61 -3.03 -23.24
N ILE A 180 -13.94 -2.93 -23.35
CA ILE A 180 -14.75 -3.95 -24.01
C ILE A 180 -14.97 -3.65 -25.50
N PRO A 181 -15.08 -4.69 -26.35
CA PRO A 181 -15.49 -4.55 -27.73
C PRO A 181 -16.81 -3.79 -27.85
N THR A 182 -16.80 -2.66 -28.57
CA THR A 182 -17.96 -1.77 -28.69
C THR A 182 -18.05 -1.15 -30.07
N LEU A 183 -19.27 -1.01 -30.59
CA LEU A 183 -19.58 -0.23 -31.78
C LEU A 183 -20.59 0.84 -31.39
N PHE A 184 -20.30 2.10 -31.72
CA PHE A 184 -21.15 3.22 -31.34
C PHE A 184 -21.17 4.29 -32.45
N THR A 185 -22.24 5.08 -32.44
CA THR A 185 -22.39 6.25 -33.30
C THR A 185 -22.99 7.38 -32.48
N ASN A 186 -22.33 8.54 -32.50
CA ASN A 186 -22.87 9.77 -31.96
C ASN A 186 -23.35 10.60 -33.14
N TYR A 187 -24.60 11.06 -33.11
CA TYR A 187 -25.16 11.86 -34.18
C TYR A 187 -25.79 13.15 -33.65
N SER A 188 -25.70 14.21 -34.46
CA SER A 188 -26.41 15.46 -34.22
C SER A 188 -27.03 15.92 -35.53
N PHE A 189 -28.35 16.06 -35.55
CA PHE A 189 -29.09 16.54 -36.70
C PHE A 189 -29.70 17.89 -36.40
N THR A 190 -29.43 18.87 -37.27
CA THR A 190 -29.94 20.23 -37.15
C THR A 190 -30.54 20.67 -38.48
N GLY A 191 -31.60 21.46 -38.42
CA GLY A 191 -32.27 21.97 -39.61
C GLY A 191 -32.78 23.39 -39.39
N SER A 192 -32.82 24.18 -40.45
CA SER A 192 -33.37 25.53 -40.46
C SER A 192 -34.27 25.73 -41.68
N ASP A 193 -35.39 26.44 -41.48
CA ASP A 193 -36.35 26.83 -42.51
C ASP A 193 -36.57 28.34 -42.41
N ASN A 194 -35.98 29.09 -43.34
CA ASN A 194 -36.09 30.54 -43.39
C ASN A 194 -37.08 30.96 -44.47
N ARG A 195 -38.10 31.71 -44.08
CA ARG A 195 -39.12 32.26 -44.99
C ARG A 195 -38.96 33.77 -45.08
N TYR A 196 -38.77 34.27 -46.28
CA TYR A 196 -38.62 35.69 -46.55
C TYR A 196 -39.94 36.31 -47.01
N ARG A 197 -40.13 37.59 -46.68
CA ARG A 197 -41.39 38.33 -46.94
C ARG A 197 -41.77 38.39 -48.43
N GLN A 198 -40.79 38.26 -49.34
CA GLN A 198 -41.00 38.21 -50.80
C GLN A 198 -41.32 36.82 -51.36
N GLY A 199 -41.57 35.82 -50.50
CA GLY A 199 -41.96 34.46 -50.92
C GLY A 199 -40.79 33.49 -51.09
N ASN A 200 -39.54 33.96 -51.04
CA ASN A 200 -38.38 33.08 -51.05
C ASN A 200 -38.34 32.24 -49.76
N ARG A 201 -38.00 30.96 -49.90
CA ARG A 201 -37.79 30.02 -48.82
C ARG A 201 -36.39 29.45 -48.95
N SER A 202 -35.67 29.31 -47.84
CA SER A 202 -34.40 28.59 -47.82
C SER A 202 -34.37 27.58 -46.69
N GLN A 203 -34.04 26.34 -47.04
CA GLN A 203 -33.93 25.22 -46.13
C GLN A 203 -32.50 24.73 -46.08
N ARG A 204 -32.00 24.52 -44.86
CA ARG A 204 -30.70 23.86 -44.64
C ARG A 204 -30.83 22.77 -43.61
N GLN A 205 -30.18 21.65 -43.87
CA GLN A 205 -30.09 20.50 -42.99
C GLN A 205 -28.63 20.13 -42.83
N TYR A 206 -28.25 19.76 -41.61
CA TYR A 206 -26.90 19.40 -41.25
C TYR A 206 -26.93 18.20 -40.32
N LEU A 207 -26.25 17.14 -40.71
CA LEU A 207 -26.06 15.94 -39.92
C LEU A 207 -24.56 15.79 -39.61
N ASN A 208 -24.25 15.69 -38.33
CA ASN A 208 -22.94 15.35 -37.81
C ASN A 208 -22.97 13.89 -37.35
N MET A 209 -22.02 13.06 -37.78
CA MET A 209 -21.91 11.66 -37.36
C MET A 209 -20.47 11.34 -36.95
N GLN A 210 -20.32 10.88 -35.72
CA GLN A 210 -19.06 10.39 -35.17
C GLN A 210 -19.23 8.92 -34.83
N ASN A 211 -18.73 8.07 -35.73
CA ASN A 211 -18.80 6.63 -35.60
C ASN A 211 -17.51 6.13 -34.95
N GLY A 212 -17.62 5.11 -34.12
CA GLY A 212 -16.46 4.50 -33.47
C GLY A 212 -16.64 3.02 -33.22
N ALA A 213 -15.55 2.28 -33.38
CA ALA A 213 -15.46 0.89 -32.95
C ALA A 213 -14.22 0.71 -32.07
N ASN A 214 -14.36 -0.07 -31.00
CA ASN A 214 -13.26 -0.49 -30.14
C ASN A 214 -13.18 -2.01 -30.18
N PHE A 215 -11.98 -2.56 -30.33
CA PHE A 215 -11.73 -3.99 -30.23
C PHE A 215 -10.34 -4.24 -29.67
N GLY A 216 -10.28 -4.69 -28.41
CA GLY A 216 -9.04 -4.74 -27.65
C GLY A 216 -8.35 -3.35 -27.65
N PRO A 217 -7.04 -3.26 -27.92
CA PRO A 217 -6.32 -1.99 -27.88
C PRO A 217 -6.56 -1.11 -29.11
N TRP A 218 -7.31 -1.59 -30.11
CA TRP A 218 -7.57 -0.87 -31.36
C TRP A 218 -8.84 -0.05 -31.28
N ARG A 219 -8.76 1.19 -31.75
CA ARG A 219 -9.88 2.14 -31.76
C ARG A 219 -9.99 2.75 -33.15
N LEU A 220 -11.05 2.40 -33.86
CA LEU A 220 -11.42 3.00 -35.14
C LEU A 220 -12.32 4.20 -34.87
N ARG A 221 -12.04 5.32 -35.52
CA ARG A 221 -12.85 6.55 -35.43
C ARG A 221 -13.11 7.08 -36.83
N ASN A 222 -14.36 7.44 -37.08
CA ASN A 222 -14.77 8.11 -38.31
C ASN A 222 -15.66 9.30 -37.97
N TYR A 223 -15.30 10.46 -38.48
CA TYR A 223 -16.07 11.68 -38.35
C TYR A 223 -16.51 12.14 -39.74
N SER A 224 -17.82 12.13 -39.97
CA SER A 224 -18.44 12.52 -41.21
C SER A 224 -19.55 13.54 -40.98
N THR A 225 -19.75 14.40 -41.96
CA THR A 225 -20.82 15.41 -41.95
C THR A 225 -21.58 15.36 -43.25
N TRP A 226 -22.88 15.63 -43.16
CA TRP A 226 -23.74 15.74 -44.31
C TRP A 226 -24.49 17.06 -44.26
N THR A 227 -24.42 17.80 -45.35
CA THR A 227 -25.02 19.12 -45.47
C THR A 227 -25.94 19.13 -46.67
N ARG A 228 -27.18 19.55 -46.48
CA ARG A 228 -28.14 19.73 -47.56
C ARG A 228 -28.71 21.14 -47.52
N ASN A 229 -28.59 21.83 -48.64
CA ASN A 229 -29.25 23.11 -48.90
C ASN A 229 -30.30 22.91 -50.01
N ASP A 230 -31.00 23.97 -50.38
CA ASP A 230 -32.08 23.94 -51.38
C ASP A 230 -31.66 23.37 -52.75
N GLN A 231 -30.37 23.49 -53.10
CA GLN A 231 -29.85 23.13 -54.42
C GLN A 231 -28.95 21.89 -54.43
N ALA A 232 -28.33 21.55 -53.30
CA ALA A 232 -27.27 20.53 -53.26
C ALA A 232 -27.22 19.82 -51.91
N SER A 233 -26.75 18.58 -51.95
CA SER A 233 -26.47 17.74 -50.80
C SER A 233 -25.05 17.22 -50.94
N SER A 234 -24.23 17.35 -49.90
CA SER A 234 -22.86 16.85 -49.88
C SER A 234 -22.58 16.06 -48.62
N TRP A 235 -21.91 14.94 -48.79
CA TRP A 235 -21.32 14.15 -47.70
C TRP A 235 -19.83 14.42 -47.66
N ASN A 236 -19.30 14.77 -46.49
CA ASN A 236 -17.89 15.07 -46.30
C ASN A 236 -17.34 14.30 -45.10
N THR A 237 -16.33 13.47 -45.33
CA THR A 237 -15.58 12.79 -44.28
C THR A 237 -14.47 13.71 -43.80
N ILE A 238 -14.54 14.15 -42.55
CA ILE A 238 -13.58 15.07 -41.95
C ILE A 238 -12.31 14.34 -41.51
N SER A 239 -12.48 13.14 -40.94
CA SER A 239 -11.35 12.31 -40.54
C SER A 239 -11.76 10.85 -40.43
N SER A 240 -10.88 9.96 -40.84
CA SER A 240 -11.00 8.53 -40.59
C SER A 240 -9.64 7.97 -40.19
N TYR A 241 -9.53 7.43 -38.99
CA TYR A 241 -8.28 6.90 -38.47
C TYR A 241 -8.47 5.71 -37.54
N LEU A 242 -7.41 4.92 -37.45
CA LEU A 242 -7.25 3.81 -36.54
C LEU A 242 -6.14 4.18 -35.56
N GLN A 243 -6.42 4.12 -34.25
CA GLN A 243 -5.44 4.38 -33.21
C GLN A 243 -5.22 3.16 -32.31
N ARG A 244 -4.01 3.05 -31.76
CA ARG A 244 -3.63 2.04 -30.77
C ARG A 244 -2.58 2.59 -29.81
N ASP A 245 -2.78 2.38 -28.52
CA ASP A 245 -1.77 2.74 -27.52
C ASP A 245 -0.74 1.61 -27.36
N ILE A 246 0.54 1.97 -27.36
CA ILE A 246 1.67 1.06 -27.15
C ILE A 246 2.23 1.30 -25.75
N LYS A 247 1.72 0.52 -24.78
CA LYS A 247 2.03 0.66 -23.34
C LYS A 247 3.54 0.62 -23.05
N ALA A 248 4.28 -0.27 -23.72
CA ALA A 248 5.73 -0.42 -23.54
C ALA A 248 6.53 0.84 -23.93
N LEU A 249 6.08 1.56 -24.96
CA LEU A 249 6.75 2.77 -25.44
C LEU A 249 6.18 4.05 -24.82
N LYS A 250 5.09 3.95 -24.03
CA LYS A 250 4.31 5.09 -23.55
C LYS A 250 3.91 6.04 -24.70
N SER A 251 3.57 5.45 -25.84
CA SER A 251 3.29 6.15 -27.10
C SER A 251 1.95 5.70 -27.70
N GLN A 252 1.37 6.54 -28.54
CA GLN A 252 0.19 6.21 -29.34
C GLN A 252 0.56 6.08 -30.82
N LEU A 253 0.09 5.01 -31.46
CA LEU A 253 0.13 4.81 -32.91
C LEU A 253 -1.19 5.31 -33.51
N LEU A 254 -1.10 6.14 -34.55
CA LEU A 254 -2.25 6.60 -35.34
C LEU A 254 -1.99 6.32 -36.82
N LEU A 255 -2.98 5.71 -37.48
CA LEU A 255 -2.97 5.38 -38.91
C LEU A 255 -4.20 5.97 -39.58
N GLY A 256 -4.03 6.80 -40.61
CA GLY A 256 -5.13 7.42 -41.36
C GLY A 256 -5.04 8.94 -41.38
N GLU A 257 -6.19 9.60 -41.47
CA GLU A 257 -6.30 11.05 -41.53
C GLU A 257 -6.38 11.63 -40.13
N SER A 258 -5.41 12.47 -39.77
CA SER A 258 -5.42 13.20 -38.50
C SER A 258 -4.67 14.52 -38.62
N ALA A 259 -4.87 15.40 -37.64
CA ALA A 259 -4.16 16.66 -37.51
C ALA A 259 -3.19 16.58 -36.32
N THR A 260 -2.01 17.17 -36.47
CA THR A 260 -1.02 17.24 -35.38
C THR A 260 -1.34 18.39 -34.41
N SER A 261 -1.09 18.18 -33.12
CA SER A 261 -1.12 19.27 -32.14
C SER A 261 0.16 20.11 -32.29
N GLY A 262 0.00 21.33 -32.79
CA GLY A 262 1.09 22.24 -33.13
C GLY A 262 1.82 22.85 -31.92
N SER A 263 2.38 22.04 -31.03
CA SER A 263 3.16 22.52 -29.87
C SER A 263 4.55 23.06 -30.27
N ILE A 264 5.08 22.63 -31.43
CA ILE A 264 6.39 23.07 -31.95
C ILE A 264 6.27 23.66 -33.37
N PHE A 265 5.26 23.24 -34.15
CA PHE A 265 5.01 23.74 -35.50
C PHE A 265 3.64 24.45 -35.56
N PHE A 266 3.62 25.72 -35.97
CA PHE A 266 2.40 26.43 -36.37
C PHE A 266 2.14 26.18 -37.86
N PRO A 267 0.89 26.09 -38.38
CA PRO A 267 -0.40 25.74 -37.75
C PRO A 267 -0.68 24.23 -37.84
N ALA A 268 -1.79 23.75 -37.23
CA ALA A 268 -2.26 22.37 -37.33
C ALA A 268 -2.44 21.94 -38.79
N THR A 269 -1.48 21.19 -39.32
CA THR A 269 -1.51 20.68 -40.69
C THR A 269 -2.34 19.39 -40.72
N PRO A 270 -3.40 19.32 -41.55
CA PRO A 270 -4.08 18.05 -41.78
C PRO A 270 -3.12 17.14 -42.56
N LEU A 271 -2.74 16.00 -41.98
CA LEU A 271 -1.92 15.00 -42.63
C LEU A 271 -2.84 13.95 -43.26
N LEU A 272 -2.95 14.01 -44.59
CA LEU A 272 -3.50 12.93 -45.40
C LEU A 272 -2.38 11.93 -45.68
N ALA A 273 -2.39 10.80 -44.99
CA ALA A 273 -1.44 9.72 -45.22
C ALA A 273 -1.81 8.90 -46.46
N CYS A 274 -1.70 9.49 -47.67
CA CYS A 274 -1.52 8.69 -48.90
C CYS A 274 -1.03 9.53 -50.10
N ASN A 275 0.29 9.51 -50.36
CA ASN A 275 0.86 9.15 -51.67
C ASN A 275 2.40 9.20 -51.60
N SER A 276 3.01 8.04 -51.89
CA SER A 276 4.45 7.78 -52.10
C SER A 276 5.44 8.20 -50.99
N LEU A 277 5.88 7.20 -50.21
CA LEU A 277 7.06 7.15 -49.30
C LEU A 277 6.93 7.83 -47.92
N PRO A 278 7.73 7.36 -46.94
CA PRO A 278 7.42 6.22 -46.06
C PRO A 278 6.35 6.58 -45.01
N THR A 279 5.58 5.57 -44.58
CA THR A 279 4.61 5.61 -43.47
C THR A 279 5.08 6.47 -42.31
N ILE A 280 4.51 7.67 -42.14
CA ILE A 280 4.77 8.50 -40.96
C ILE A 280 3.96 7.92 -39.79
N ILE A 281 4.62 7.09 -38.99
CA ILE A 281 4.16 6.71 -37.66
C ILE A 281 4.32 7.94 -36.77
N CYS A 282 3.23 8.66 -36.49
CA CYS A 282 3.26 9.67 -35.43
C CYS A 282 3.16 8.97 -34.07
N CYS A 283 4.31 8.72 -33.43
CA CYS A 283 4.37 8.38 -32.01
C CYS A 283 4.32 9.68 -31.19
N GLN A 284 3.18 9.99 -30.59
CA GLN A 284 3.13 11.00 -29.53
C GLN A 284 3.52 10.35 -28.20
N THR A 285 4.61 10.82 -27.59
CA THR A 285 5.05 10.43 -26.24
C THR A 285 4.37 11.34 -25.21
N ALA A 286 3.81 10.74 -24.15
CA ALA A 286 3.27 11.52 -23.03
C ALA A 286 4.42 11.98 -22.11
N SER A 287 4.70 13.29 -22.05
CA SER A 287 5.67 13.86 -21.11
C SER A 287 5.02 14.08 -19.74
N ALA A 288 5.63 13.51 -18.70
CA ALA A 288 5.32 13.83 -17.31
C ALA A 288 6.64 14.16 -16.60
N ASP A 289 7.12 15.39 -16.75
CA ASP A 289 8.28 15.88 -16.00
C ASP A 289 7.85 16.28 -14.59
N LEU A 290 8.34 15.56 -13.58
CA LEU A 290 8.23 15.94 -12.17
C LEU A 290 9.64 16.06 -11.56
N PRO A 291 9.96 17.14 -10.83
CA PRO A 291 11.27 17.30 -10.21
C PRO A 291 11.49 16.28 -9.08
N GLN A 292 12.66 15.63 -9.10
CA GLN A 292 13.17 14.79 -8.03
C GLN A 292 13.67 15.71 -6.89
N ARG A 293 13.17 15.51 -5.67
CA ARG A 293 13.68 16.15 -4.44
C ARG A 293 14.07 15.04 -3.49
N TYR A 294 15.34 14.99 -3.10
CA TYR A 294 15.88 14.04 -2.12
C TYR A 294 15.95 14.74 -0.76
N ALA A 295 15.38 14.11 0.27
CA ALA A 295 15.54 14.54 1.66
C ALA A 295 15.65 13.30 2.55
N VAL A 296 16.67 13.25 3.40
CA VAL A 296 16.90 12.18 4.39
C VAL A 296 16.37 12.69 5.73
N SER A 297 15.38 12.00 6.29
CA SER A 297 14.87 12.29 7.64
C SER A 297 15.58 11.41 8.65
N GLN A 298 16.54 11.97 9.40
CA GLN A 298 17.08 11.32 10.59
C GLN A 298 16.24 11.75 11.79
N THR A 299 15.49 10.81 12.37
CA THR A 299 14.84 11.03 13.66
C THR A 299 15.85 10.70 14.74
N VAL A 300 16.40 11.73 15.39
CA VAL A 300 17.26 11.59 16.58
C VAL A 300 16.37 11.18 17.75
N VAL A 301 16.54 9.95 18.24
CA VAL A 301 16.02 9.53 19.54
C VAL A 301 16.96 10.11 20.59
N GLN A 302 16.50 11.13 21.32
CA GLN A 302 17.20 11.62 22.50
C GLN A 302 17.06 10.60 23.63
N SER A 303 18.21 10.25 24.21
CA SER A 303 18.40 9.46 25.43
C SER A 303 17.80 10.11 26.66
#